data_AF-A0A7W7G8V9-F1
#
_entry.id   AF-A0A7W7G8V9-F1
#
_cell.length_a   1.000
_cell.length_b   1.000
_cell.length_c   1.000
_cell.angle_alpha   90.00
_cell.angle_beta   90.00
_cell.angle_gamma   90.00
#
_symmetry.space_group_name_H-M   'P 1'
#
loop_
_entity.id
_entity.type
_entity.pdbx_description
1 polymer ?
#
loop_
_entity_poly.entity_id
_entity_poly.type
_entity_poly.pdbx_seq_one_letter_code
_entity_poly.pdbx_strand_id
1 'polypeptide(L)'
;MDLHLYTDGLRGRHSDSYTRQVAAGASEALRVLNHATVPGAGGVTYPATIADVLGSLYDAAARHDQLLSQLADHLSALLVSGLREVRAGGVGDPATAVMAAKAELLRARQAAATLAGALRNAQTAVSALYLLEDPDGGEDQ
;
A
#
# COMPACT_ATOMS: atom_id res chain seq x y z
N MET A 1 -19.72 4.59 -6.96
CA MET A 1 -18.88 5.77 -6.72
C MET A 1 -18.07 5.98 -7.98
N ASP A 2 -18.53 6.89 -8.83
CA ASP A 2 -17.98 7.11 -10.18
C ASP A 2 -16.80 8.08 -10.09
N LEU A 3 -15.58 7.59 -10.34
CA LEU A 3 -14.40 8.44 -10.47
C LEU A 3 -14.40 9.07 -11.87
N HIS A 4 -15.06 10.22 -12.01
CA HIS A 4 -14.93 11.07 -13.19
C HIS A 4 -13.51 11.65 -13.24
N LEU A 5 -12.62 10.93 -13.93
CA LEU A 5 -11.28 11.37 -14.32
C LEU A 5 -11.40 12.57 -15.27
N TYR A 6 -11.25 13.79 -14.76
CA TYR A 6 -11.06 14.98 -15.59
C TYR A 6 -9.66 14.90 -16.23
N THR A 7 -9.62 14.36 -17.45
CA THR A 7 -8.41 14.24 -18.26
C THR A 7 -8.11 15.56 -18.96
N ASP A 8 -7.15 16.32 -18.44
CA ASP A 8 -6.33 17.19 -19.26
C ASP A 8 -5.00 16.47 -19.57
N GLY A 9 -5.06 15.67 -20.65
CA GLY A 9 -3.97 15.12 -21.46
C GLY A 9 -2.89 14.30 -20.75
N LEU A 10 -1.91 14.97 -20.14
CA LEU A 10 -0.71 14.33 -19.57
C LEU A 10 -0.21 15.02 -18.29
N ARG A 11 -0.65 16.25 -18.01
CA ARG A 11 -0.34 16.94 -16.74
C ARG A 11 -1.26 16.51 -15.60
N GLY A 12 -2.50 16.09 -15.89
CA GLY A 12 -3.44 15.65 -14.85
C GLY A 12 -2.95 14.44 -14.05
N ARG A 13 -2.46 13.39 -14.73
CA ARG A 13 -2.00 12.12 -14.12
C ARG A 13 -0.63 12.21 -13.41
N HIS A 14 0.06 13.34 -13.54
CA HIS A 14 1.35 13.61 -12.90
C HIS A 14 1.35 14.92 -12.10
N SER A 15 0.18 15.47 -11.80
CA SER A 15 0.05 16.67 -10.97
C SER A 15 0.23 16.34 -9.49
N ASP A 16 0.80 17.26 -8.70
CA ASP A 16 0.93 17.09 -7.25
C ASP A 16 -0.42 16.81 -6.56
N SER A 17 -1.49 17.46 -7.02
CA SER A 17 -2.85 17.23 -6.51
C SER A 17 -3.33 15.81 -6.78
N TYR A 18 -3.11 15.30 -8.00
CA TYR A 18 -3.46 13.93 -8.35
C TYR A 18 -2.63 12.91 -7.57
N THR A 19 -1.31 13.11 -7.48
CA THR A 19 -0.42 12.25 -6.70
C THR A 19 -0.85 12.17 -5.23
N ARG A 20 -1.19 13.30 -4.60
CA ARG A 20 -1.73 13.32 -3.22
C ARG A 20 -3.09 12.63 -3.11
N GLN A 21 -3.98 12.81 -4.08
CA GLN A 21 -5.28 12.16 -4.10
C GLN A 21 -5.15 10.63 -4.21
N VAL A 22 -4.27 10.14 -5.08
CA VAL A 22 -3.99 8.71 -5.23
C VAL A 22 -3.40 8.13 -3.93
N ALA A 23 -2.47 8.85 -3.28
CA ALA A 23 -1.93 8.42 -1.99
C ALA A 23 -3.01 8.34 -0.89
N ALA A 24 -3.92 9.31 -0.84
CA ALA A 24 -5.06 9.26 0.08
C ALA A 24 -5.99 8.06 -0.22
N GLY A 25 -6.20 7.74 -1.50
CA GLY A 25 -6.95 6.57 -1.94
C GLY A 25 -6.38 5.25 -1.43
N ALA A 26 -5.05 5.12 -1.33
CA ALA A 26 -4.42 3.92 -0.76
C ALA A 26 -4.76 3.72 0.72
N SER A 27 -4.71 4.80 1.52
CA SER A 27 -5.11 4.74 2.93
C SER A 27 -6.60 4.42 3.10
N GLU A 28 -7.45 4.98 2.23
CA GLU A 28 -8.89 4.73 2.26
C GLU A 28 -9.23 3.28 1.85
N ALA A 29 -8.52 2.73 0.87
CA ALA A 29 -8.68 1.33 0.47
C ALA A 29 -8.40 0.37 1.64
N LEU A 30 -7.34 0.63 2.42
CA LEU A 30 -7.05 -0.15 3.64
C LEU A 30 -8.14 0.02 4.71
N ARG A 31 -8.68 1.24 4.89
CA ARG A 31 -9.80 1.48 5.82
C ARG A 31 -11.05 0.68 5.43
N VAL A 32 -11.40 0.68 4.16
CA VAL A 32 -12.54 -0.09 3.62
C VAL A 32 -12.29 -1.58 3.76
N LEU A 33 -11.08 -2.06 3.44
CA LEU A 33 -10.72 -3.47 3.61
C LEU A 33 -10.84 -3.89 5.08
N ASN A 34 -10.32 -3.11 6.02
CA ASN A 34 -10.44 -3.37 7.45
C ASN A 34 -11.90 -3.45 7.91
N HIS A 35 -12.78 -2.62 7.35
CA HIS A 35 -14.21 -2.65 7.66
C HIS A 35 -14.88 -3.92 7.11
N ALA A 36 -14.55 -4.32 5.88
CA ALA A 36 -15.10 -5.52 5.24
C ALA A 36 -14.64 -6.82 5.91
N THR A 37 -13.45 -6.83 6.52
CA THR A 37 -12.86 -8.00 7.18
C THR A 37 -13.13 -8.08 8.68
N VAL A 38 -13.97 -7.18 9.24
CA VAL A 38 -14.39 -7.26 10.65
C VAL A 38 -15.06 -8.62 10.91
N PRO A 39 -14.66 -9.36 11.96
CA PRO A 39 -15.32 -10.62 12.32
C PRO A 39 -16.82 -10.45 12.50
N GLY A 40 -17.61 -11.32 11.86
CA GLY A 40 -19.08 -11.25 11.88
C GLY A 40 -19.72 -10.32 10.85
N ALA A 41 -18.94 -9.54 10.08
CA ALA A 41 -19.48 -8.70 8.99
C ALA A 41 -19.88 -9.50 7.74
N GLY A 42 -19.46 -10.77 7.65
CA GLY A 42 -19.76 -11.64 6.51
C GLY A 42 -18.93 -11.37 5.24
N GLY A 43 -17.96 -10.44 5.27
CA GLY A 43 -17.11 -10.11 4.13
C GLY A 43 -15.98 -11.12 3.85
N VAL A 44 -15.74 -12.07 4.75
CA VAL A 44 -14.75 -13.15 4.60
C VAL A 44 -15.36 -14.45 5.12
N THR A 45 -15.75 -15.32 4.20
CA THR A 45 -16.44 -16.59 4.52
C THR A 45 -15.60 -17.82 4.16
N TYR A 46 -14.71 -17.69 3.18
CA TYR A 46 -13.93 -18.81 2.64
C TYR A 46 -12.42 -18.55 2.76
N PRO A 47 -11.60 -19.58 3.02
CA PRO A 47 -10.15 -19.46 3.01
C PRO A 47 -9.58 -18.90 1.69
N ALA A 48 -10.21 -19.24 0.56
CA ALA A 48 -9.84 -18.70 -0.75
C ALA A 48 -9.92 -17.15 -0.79
N THR A 49 -10.96 -16.56 -0.21
CA THR A 49 -11.09 -15.10 -0.09
C THR A 49 -9.94 -14.48 0.71
N ILE A 50 -9.52 -15.14 1.79
CA ILE A 50 -8.36 -14.70 2.59
C ILE A 50 -7.08 -14.76 1.75
N ALA A 51 -6.88 -15.85 1.00
CA ALA A 51 -5.71 -16.00 0.13
C ALA A 51 -5.66 -14.91 -0.96
N ASP A 52 -6.79 -14.55 -1.56
CA ASP A 52 -6.88 -13.48 -2.57
C ASP A 52 -6.56 -12.10 -1.98
N VAL A 53 -7.09 -11.81 -0.77
CA VAL A 53 -6.79 -10.57 -0.04
C VAL A 53 -5.29 -10.51 0.29
N LEU A 54 -4.70 -11.60 0.80
CA LEU A 54 -3.27 -11.65 1.11
C LEU A 54 -2.40 -11.48 -0.14
N GLY A 55 -2.81 -12.06 -1.28
CA GLY A 55 -2.13 -11.85 -2.57
C GLY A 55 -2.16 -10.40 -3.03
N SER A 56 -3.31 -9.75 -2.91
CA SER A 56 -3.47 -8.33 -3.26
C SER A 56 -2.62 -7.42 -2.36
N LEU A 57 -2.56 -7.71 -1.06
CA LEU A 57 -1.71 -6.99 -0.11
C LEU A 57 -0.22 -7.24 -0.37
N TYR A 58 0.17 -8.46 -0.76
CA TYR A 58 1.53 -8.77 -1.19
C TYR A 58 1.94 -7.90 -2.38
N ASP A 59 1.11 -7.84 -3.42
CA ASP A 59 1.38 -7.02 -4.61
C ASP A 59 1.50 -5.54 -4.26
N ALA A 60 0.63 -5.04 -3.37
CA ALA A 60 0.70 -3.67 -2.87
C ALA A 60 2.01 -3.43 -2.11
N ALA A 61 2.39 -4.31 -1.18
CA ALA A 61 3.63 -4.21 -0.41
C ALA A 61 4.87 -4.23 -1.34
N ALA A 62 4.91 -5.13 -2.32
CA ALA A 62 6.02 -5.22 -3.28
C ALA A 62 6.20 -3.94 -4.11
N ARG A 63 5.11 -3.25 -4.47
CA ARG A 63 5.17 -1.99 -5.25
C ARG A 63 5.68 -0.79 -4.46
N HIS A 64 5.74 -0.86 -3.13
CA HIS A 64 6.31 0.22 -2.32
C HIS A 64 7.80 0.42 -2.60
N ASP A 65 8.54 -0.62 -3.02
CA ASP A 65 9.96 -0.49 -3.34
C ASP A 65 10.20 0.58 -4.42
N GLN A 66 9.47 0.45 -5.54
CA GLN A 66 9.54 1.38 -6.66
C GLN A 66 9.07 2.79 -6.25
N LEU A 67 7.92 2.89 -5.58
CA LEU A 67 7.35 4.18 -5.17
C LEU A 67 8.30 4.95 -4.24
N LEU A 68 8.84 4.30 -3.21
CA LEU A 68 9.72 4.93 -2.24
C LEU A 68 11.08 5.30 -2.86
N SER A 69 11.58 4.53 -3.82
CA SER A 69 12.76 4.90 -4.61
C SER A 69 12.52 6.17 -5.42
N GLN A 70 11.38 6.26 -6.12
CA GLN A 70 11.02 7.45 -6.90
C GLN A 70 10.92 8.69 -6.02
N LEU A 71 10.33 8.59 -4.82
CA LEU A 71 10.28 9.70 -3.87
C LEU A 71 11.68 10.14 -3.41
N ALA A 72 12.60 9.21 -3.15
CA ALA A 72 13.98 9.52 -2.81
C ALA A 72 14.74 10.23 -3.94
N ASP A 73 14.48 9.84 -5.19
CA ASP A 73 15.04 10.47 -6.38
C ASP A 73 14.47 11.89 -6.57
N HIS A 74 13.17 12.08 -6.37
CA HIS A 74 12.53 13.39 -6.41
C HIS A 74 13.10 14.34 -5.34
N LEU A 75 13.34 13.88 -4.11
CA LEU A 75 13.99 14.69 -3.08
C LEU A 75 15.41 15.13 -3.49
N SER A 76 16.15 14.23 -4.15
CA SER A 76 17.49 14.53 -4.65
C SER A 76 17.46 15.59 -5.77
N ALA A 77 16.51 15.45 -6.70
CA ALA A 77 16.30 16.42 -7.78
C ALA A 77 15.88 17.79 -7.24
N LEU A 78 14.99 17.82 -6.25
CA LEU A 78 14.57 19.06 -5.58
C LEU A 78 15.74 19.77 -4.91
N LEU A 79 16.60 19.04 -4.19
CA LEU A 79 17.80 19.61 -3.57
C LEU A 79 18.72 20.26 -4.62
N VAL A 80 18.99 19.57 -5.74
CA VAL A 80 19.79 20.09 -6.85
C VAL A 80 19.15 21.32 -7.49
N SER A 81 17.82 21.38 -7.56
CA SER A 81 17.08 22.52 -8.11
C SER A 81 17.13 23.78 -7.24
N GLY A 82 17.76 23.70 -6.05
CA GLY A 82 17.95 24.84 -5.15
C GLY A 82 16.88 24.95 -4.07
N LEU A 83 16.40 23.81 -3.55
CA LEU A 83 15.49 23.79 -2.40
C LEU A 83 16.06 24.63 -1.25
N ARG A 84 15.31 25.67 -0.86
CA ARG A 84 15.66 26.57 0.25
C ARG A 84 14.83 26.23 1.47
N GLU A 85 15.35 26.57 2.64
CA GLU A 85 14.63 26.39 3.91
C GLU A 85 13.26 27.09 3.84
N VAL A 86 12.19 26.35 4.11
CA VAL A 86 10.80 26.82 3.90
C VAL A 86 10.22 27.52 5.13
N ARG A 87 10.89 27.44 6.29
CA ARG A 87 10.35 28.00 7.53
C ARG A 87 11.44 28.57 8.44
N ALA A 88 11.27 29.83 8.84
CA ALA A 88 12.03 30.40 9.95
C ALA A 88 11.79 29.54 11.21
N GLY A 89 12.86 28.95 11.75
CA GLY A 89 12.82 28.06 12.93
C GLY A 89 12.81 26.57 12.62
N GLY A 90 12.96 26.15 11.36
CA GLY A 90 13.32 24.77 11.03
C GLY A 90 14.75 24.46 11.50
N VAL A 91 14.99 23.25 11.98
CA VAL A 91 16.34 22.82 12.37
C VAL A 91 17.03 22.25 11.13
N GLY A 92 17.78 23.11 10.43
CA GLY A 92 18.98 22.68 9.72
C GLY A 92 18.98 22.75 8.19
N ASP A 93 20.19 22.60 7.67
CA ASP A 93 20.54 22.56 6.25
C ASP A 93 19.61 21.63 5.43
N PRO A 94 18.97 22.11 4.35
CA PRO A 94 18.12 21.31 3.46
C PRO A 94 18.77 20.01 2.98
N ALA A 95 20.08 19.99 2.76
CA ALA A 95 20.78 18.76 2.37
C ALA A 95 20.73 17.70 3.48
N THR A 96 20.90 18.12 4.74
CA THR A 96 20.78 17.24 5.91
C THR A 96 19.37 16.65 6.03
N ALA A 97 18.33 17.47 5.84
CA ALA A 97 16.94 17.00 5.86
C ALA A 97 16.65 15.98 4.74
N VAL A 98 17.12 16.24 3.52
CA VAL A 98 16.97 15.33 2.38
C VAL A 98 17.71 14.01 2.62
N MET A 99 18.94 14.04 3.16
CA MET A 99 19.68 12.83 3.52
C MET A 99 18.93 12.00 4.57
N ALA A 100 18.43 12.64 5.62
CA ALA A 100 17.67 11.96 6.66
C ALA A 100 16.39 11.30 6.10
N ALA A 101 15.62 12.03 5.28
CA ALA A 101 14.43 11.49 4.64
C ALA A 101 14.75 10.29 3.73
N LYS A 102 15.82 10.36 2.94
CA LYS A 102 16.26 9.24 2.09
C LYS A 102 16.67 8.01 2.89
N ALA A 103 17.31 8.20 4.04
CA ALA A 103 17.64 7.09 4.94
C ALA A 103 16.37 6.40 5.48
N GLU A 104 15.34 7.16 5.88
CA GLU A 104 14.07 6.57 6.31
C GLU A 104 13.32 5.89 5.16
N LEU A 105 13.33 6.46 3.95
CA LEU A 105 12.74 5.82 2.78
C LEU A 105 13.42 4.47 2.47
N LEU A 106 14.74 4.37 2.63
CA LEU A 106 15.45 3.10 2.48
C LEU A 106 15.03 2.07 3.53
N ARG A 107 14.87 2.47 4.80
CA ARG A 107 14.36 1.57 5.84
C ARG A 107 12.92 1.13 5.56
N ALA A 108 12.07 2.06 5.12
CA ALA A 108 10.69 1.75 4.73
C ALA A 108 10.63 0.74 3.57
N ARG A 109 11.53 0.83 2.58
CA ARG A 109 11.65 -0.17 1.50
C ARG A 109 11.99 -1.56 2.03
N GLN A 110 12.96 -1.64 2.93
CA GLN A 110 13.33 -2.92 3.55
C GLN A 110 12.16 -3.52 4.34
N ALA A 111 11.46 -2.69 5.13
CA ALA A 111 10.27 -3.12 5.86
C ALA A 111 9.15 -3.59 4.92
N ALA A 112 8.93 -2.90 3.80
CA ALA A 112 7.94 -3.30 2.79
C ALA A 112 8.29 -4.64 2.13
N ALA A 113 9.56 -4.90 1.85
CA ALA A 113 10.02 -6.18 1.34
C ALA A 113 9.80 -7.32 2.36
N THR A 114 10.10 -7.07 3.65
CA THR A 114 9.79 -8.02 4.73
C THR A 114 8.29 -8.29 4.84
N LEU A 115 7.46 -7.25 4.79
CA LEU A 115 6.00 -7.37 4.80
C LEU A 115 5.50 -8.19 3.61
N ALA A 116 5.98 -7.92 2.39
CA ALA A 116 5.61 -8.67 1.20
C ALA A 116 5.95 -10.16 1.38
N GLY A 117 7.14 -10.49 1.87
CA GLY A 117 7.53 -11.88 2.16
C GLY A 117 6.59 -12.56 3.17
N ALA A 118 6.27 -11.87 4.27
CA ALA A 118 5.36 -12.39 5.29
C ALA A 118 3.94 -12.63 4.73
N LEU A 119 3.41 -11.69 3.94
CA LEU A 119 2.10 -11.82 3.29
C LEU A 119 2.06 -12.99 2.30
N ARG A 120 3.13 -13.18 1.51
CA ARG A 120 3.22 -14.30 0.57
C ARG A 120 3.27 -15.65 1.28
N ASN A 121 4.00 -15.74 2.40
CA ASN A 121 4.05 -16.94 3.21
C ASN A 121 2.68 -17.26 3.83
N ALA A 122 1.98 -16.24 4.36
CA ALA A 122 0.63 -16.40 4.89
C ALA A 122 -0.35 -16.86 3.80
N GLN A 123 -0.31 -16.25 2.61
CA GLN A 123 -1.13 -16.65 1.47
C GLN A 123 -0.92 -18.14 1.15
N THR A 124 0.35 -18.56 1.04
CA THR A 124 0.71 -19.95 0.74
C THR A 124 0.15 -20.93 1.79
N ALA A 125 0.25 -20.57 3.07
CA ALA A 125 -0.29 -21.40 4.15
C ALA A 125 -1.83 -21.50 4.10
N VAL A 126 -2.52 -20.40 3.82
CA VAL A 126 -3.99 -20.35 3.72
C VAL A 126 -4.50 -21.07 2.48
N SER A 127 -3.80 -21.01 1.35
CA SER A 127 -4.19 -21.70 0.12
C SER A 127 -4.27 -23.22 0.24
N ALA A 128 -3.68 -23.81 1.30
CA ALA A 128 -3.81 -25.23 1.60
C ALA A 128 -5.08 -25.59 2.41
N LEU A 129 -5.85 -24.59 2.87
CA LEU A 129 -7.02 -24.78 3.71
C LEU A 129 -8.29 -24.96 2.86
N TYR A 130 -9.14 -25.90 3.27
CA TYR A 130 -10.48 -26.10 2.73
C TYR A 130 -11.48 -26.23 3.89
N LEU A 131 -12.71 -25.79 3.67
CA LEU A 131 -13.79 -26.07 4.61
C LEU A 131 -14.21 -27.53 4.39
N LEU A 132 -14.28 -28.30 5.48
CA LEU A 132 -14.95 -29.59 5.45
C LEU A 132 -16.44 -29.32 5.27
N GLU A 133 -17.07 -29.92 4.27
CA GLU A 133 -18.52 -30.04 4.25
C GLU A 133 -18.94 -30.94 5.42
N ASP A 134 -20.02 -30.57 6.10
CA ASP A 134 -20.54 -31.29 7.25
C ASP A 134 -20.85 -32.75 6.83
N PRO A 135 -20.20 -33.77 7.42
CA PRO A 135 -20.40 -35.16 7.02
C PRO A 135 -21.77 -35.75 7.37
N ASP A 136 -22.65 -34.98 8.02
CA ASP A 136 -23.98 -35.43 8.48
C ASP A 136 -25.15 -34.90 7.62
N GLY A 137 -24.97 -34.90 6.30
CA GLY A 137 -26.09 -34.97 5.34
C GLY A 137 -26.65 -36.39 5.21
N GLY A 138 -26.68 -37.14 6.32
CA GLY A 138 -27.13 -38.53 6.39
C GLY A 138 -28.52 -38.70 5.78
N GLU A 139 -28.60 -39.63 4.85
CA GLU A 139 -29.80 -40.08 4.17
C GLU A 139 -30.89 -40.46 5.19
N ASP A 140 -32.03 -39.77 5.12
CA ASP A 140 -33.32 -40.27 5.60
C ASP A 140 -34.38 -39.87 4.56
N GLN A 141 -34.45 -40.63 3.45
CA GLN A 141 -35.69 -40.94 2.69
C GLN A 141 -35.58 -42.28 1.98
#